data_AF-A0A8X8AR66-F1
#
_entry.id   AF-A0A8X8AR66-F1
#
_cell.length_a   1.000
_cell.length_b   1.000
_cell.length_c   1.000
_cell.angle_alpha   90.00
_cell.angle_beta   90.00
_cell.angle_gamma   90.00
#
_symmetry.space_group_name_H-M   'P 1'
#
loop_
_entity.id
_entity.type
_entity.pdbx_description
1 polymer ?
#
loop_
_entity_poly.entity_id
_entity_poly.type
_entity_poly.pdbx_seq_one_letter_code
_entity_poly.pdbx_strand_id
1 'polypeptide(L)' 'MTEQEEDIILRMYRLVGDRWDLIAGRVPGRQPEEIERYWIMRNSDSFAEKRLQIHHSSSHKNNKLHRPRPSIYPS' A
#
# COMPACT_ATOMS: atom_id res chain seq x y z
N MET A 1 -1.76 -10.01 -16.47
CA MET A 1 -2.35 -11.04 -15.61
C MET A 1 -3.36 -11.81 -16.42
N THR A 2 -3.04 -13.05 -16.76
CA THR A 2 -4.00 -14.03 -17.26
C THR A 2 -4.66 -14.74 -16.07
N GLU A 3 -5.83 -15.35 -16.29
CA GLU A 3 -6.56 -16.07 -15.24
C GLU A 3 -5.72 -17.18 -14.57
N GLN A 4 -4.81 -17.79 -15.33
CA GLN A 4 -3.85 -18.77 -14.79
C GLN A 4 -2.81 -18.12 -13.87
N GLU A 5 -2.27 -16.95 -14.23
CA GLU A 5 -1.36 -16.19 -13.36
C GLU A 5 -2.09 -15.79 -12.08
N GLU A 6 -3.34 -15.34 -12.19
CA GLU A 6 -4.17 -14.94 -11.05
C GLU A 6 -4.44 -16.10 -10.08
N ASP A 7 -4.76 -17.30 -10.57
CA ASP A 7 -5.01 -18.46 -9.72
C ASP A 7 -3.74 -18.89 -8.96
N ILE A 8 -2.58 -18.85 -9.63
CA ILE A 8 -1.28 -19.11 -9.00
C ILE A 8 -1.01 -18.09 -7.89
N ILE A 9 -1.21 -16.80 -8.18
CA ILE A 9 -0.98 -15.72 -7.20
C ILE A 9 -1.92 -15.88 -6.01
N LEU A 10 -3.20 -16.13 -6.25
CA LEU A 10 -4.19 -16.32 -5.18
C LEU A 10 -3.85 -17.53 -4.31
N ARG A 11 -3.51 -18.66 -4.93
CA ARG A 11 -3.17 -19.89 -4.21
C ARG A 11 -1.89 -19.74 -3.41
N MET A 12 -0.86 -19.10 -3.97
CA MET A 12 0.40 -18.87 -3.29
C MET A 12 0.25 -17.83 -2.17
N TYR A 13 -0.49 -16.75 -2.39
CA TYR A 13 -0.76 -15.74 -1.36
C TYR A 13 -1.47 -16.36 -0.15
N ARG A 14 -2.40 -17.31 -0.36
CA ARG A 14 -3.04 -18.06 0.74
C ARG A 14 -2.07 -18.98 1.50
N LEU A 15 -0.97 -19.39 0.89
CA LEU A 15 0.02 -20.30 1.47
C LEU A 15 1.17 -19.55 2.16
N VAL A 16 1.71 -18.51 1.53
CA VAL A 16 2.92 -17.81 1.98
C VAL A 16 2.70 -16.34 2.34
N GLY A 17 1.50 -15.80 2.09
CA GLY A 17 1.17 -14.39 2.34
C GLY A 17 1.76 -13.44 1.29
N ASP A 18 2.23 -12.30 1.76
CA ASP A 18 2.84 -11.19 1.00
C ASP A 18 4.27 -11.46 0.51
N ARG A 19 4.70 -12.72 0.48
CA ARG A 19 6.03 -13.11 0.00
C ARG A 19 6.10 -13.14 -1.53
N TRP A 20 6.10 -11.97 -2.15
CA TRP A 20 6.06 -11.81 -3.61
C TRP A 20 7.20 -12.51 -4.35
N ASP A 21 8.42 -12.52 -3.80
CA ASP A 21 9.56 -13.23 -4.39
C ASP A 21 9.29 -14.73 -4.59
N LEU A 22 8.63 -15.37 -3.61
CA LEU A 22 8.26 -16.79 -3.69
C LEU A 22 7.14 -17.04 -4.70
N ILE A 23 6.23 -16.08 -4.84
CA ILE A 23 5.11 -16.14 -5.78
C ILE A 23 5.62 -15.94 -7.22
N ALA A 24 6.49 -14.96 -7.44
CA ALA A 24 7.12 -14.68 -8.73
C ALA A 24 7.97 -15.85 -9.23
N GLY A 25 8.63 -16.57 -8.32
CA GLY A 25 9.33 -17.82 -8.66
C GLY A 25 8.43 -18.93 -9.25
N ARG A 26 7.10 -18.79 -9.15
CA ARG A 26 6.11 -19.72 -9.74
C ARG A 26 5.40 -19.17 -10.97
N VAL A 27 5.57 -17.88 -11.28
CA VAL A 27 5.01 -17.23 -12.46
C VAL A 27 6.16 -16.78 -13.35
N PRO A 28 6.68 -17.67 -14.23
CA PRO A 28 7.83 -17.36 -15.06
C PRO A 28 7.53 -16.16 -15.96
N GLY A 29 8.37 -15.14 -15.90
CA GLY A 29 8.22 -13.91 -16.68
C GLY A 29 7.40 -12.80 -16.01
N ARG A 30 6.96 -12.99 -14.76
CA ARG A 30 6.40 -11.91 -13.93
C ARG A 30 7.38 -11.49 -12.86
N GLN A 31 7.57 -10.18 -12.76
CA GLN A 31 8.33 -9.61 -11.66
C GLN A 31 7.47 -9.51 -10.40
N PRO A 32 8.04 -9.71 -9.21
CA PRO A 32 7.30 -9.65 -7.95
C PRO A 32 6.60 -8.30 -7.76
N GLU A 33 7.17 -7.20 -8.25
CA GLU A 33 6.57 -5.86 -8.14
C GLU A 33 5.29 -5.70 -8.98
N GLU A 34 5.21 -6.37 -10.14
CA GLU A 34 3.99 -6.37 -10.96
C GLU A 34 2.86 -7.13 -10.26
N ILE A 35 3.19 -8.23 -9.59
CA ILE A 35 2.24 -9.05 -8.84
C ILE A 35 1.70 -8.27 -7.64
N GLU A 36 2.58 -7.62 -6.89
CA GLU A 36 2.21 -6.75 -5.77
C GLU A 36 1.28 -5.63 -6.24
N ARG A 37 1.64 -4.91 -7.30
CA ARG A 37 0.82 -3.82 -7.85
C ARG A 37 -0.54 -4.31 -8.33
N TYR A 38 -0.60 -5.47 -8.98
CA TYR A 38 -1.85 -6.08 -9.40
C TYR A 38 -2.74 -6.46 -8.21
N TRP A 39 -2.17 -7.09 -7.18
CA TRP A 39 -2.91 -7.47 -5.98
C TRP A 39 -3.45 -6.26 -5.23
N ILE A 40 -2.64 -5.22 -5.07
CA ILE A 40 -3.07 -3.94 -4.48
C ILE A 40 -4.22 -3.36 -5.29
N MET A 41 -4.13 -3.32 -6.61
CA MET A 41 -5.18 -2.79 -7.49
C MET A 41 -6.46 -3.64 -7.41
N ARG A 42 -6.35 -4.96 -7.54
CA ARG A 42 -7.46 -5.93 -7.56
C ARG A 42 -8.20 -5.98 -6.21
N ASN A 43 -7.47 -5.95 -5.10
CA ASN A 43 -8.09 -5.92 -3.77
C ASN A 43 -8.49 -4.50 -3.33
N SER A 44 -8.00 -3.45 -4.00
CA SER A 44 -8.40 -2.08 -3.67
C SER A 44 -9.80 -1.70 -4.12
N ASP A 45 -10.37 -2.36 -5.15
CA ASP A 45 -11.73 -2.05 -5.60
C ASP A 45 -12.80 -2.50 -4.58
N SER A 46 -12.54 -3.55 -3.80
CA SER A 46 -13.39 -3.96 -2.66
C SER A 46 -13.02 -3.33 -1.32
N PHE A 47 -11.89 -2.62 -1.23
CA PHE A 47 -11.38 -2.01 0.03
C PHE A 47 -10.83 -0.59 -0.21
N ALA A 48 -11.55 0.24 -0.96
CA ALA A 48 -11.18 1.64 -1.24
C ALA A 48 -10.84 2.46 0.03
N GLU A 49 -11.39 2.07 1.20
CA GLU A 49 -11.12 2.69 2.51
C GLU A 49 -9.65 2.55 2.99
N LYS A 50 -8.96 1.45 2.66
CA LYS A 50 -7.64 1.14 3.25
C LYS A 50 -6.45 1.77 2.52
N ARG A 51 -6.65 2.30 1.30
CA ARG A 51 -5.58 2.94 0.49
C ARG A 51 -5.05 4.25 1.09
N LEU A 52 -5.77 4.87 2.02
CA LEU A 52 -5.26 6.05 2.75
C LEU A 52 -4.14 5.70 3.74
N GLN A 53 -3.98 4.44 4.15
CA GLN A 53 -3.01 4.09 5.19
C GLN A 53 -1.63 3.69 4.63
N ILE A 54 -1.57 2.98 3.49
CA ILE A 54 -0.27 2.54 2.92
C ILE A 54 0.54 3.72 2.34
N HIS A 55 -0.12 4.77 1.81
CA HIS A 55 0.56 5.94 1.24
C HIS A 55 0.87 7.08 2.25
N HIS A 56 0.37 7.02 3.49
CA HIS A 56 0.54 8.13 4.46
C HIS A 56 1.79 7.99 5.36
N SER A 57 2.66 7.01 5.14
CA SER A 57 3.90 6.84 5.92
C SER A 57 5.04 7.77 5.46
N SER A 58 4.90 8.50 4.36
CA SER A 58 5.92 9.46 3.89
C SER A 58 5.60 10.94 4.16
N SER A 59 4.56 11.27 4.93
CA SER A 59 4.35 12.65 5.40
C SER A 59 4.59 12.74 6.89
N HIS A 60 5.87 12.74 7.28
CA HIS A 60 6.27 13.26 8.58
C HIS A 60 5.87 14.74 8.63
N LYS A 61 4.85 14.99 9.46
CA LYS A 61 4.22 16.28 9.74
C LYS A 61 5.25 17.24 10.33
N ASN A 62 5.80 18.15 9.52
CA ASN A 62 6.44 19.37 10.03
C ASN A 62 5.38 20.43 10.33
N ASN A 63 4.57 20.22 11.38
CA ASN A 63 3.76 21.29 11.97
C ASN A 63 4.35 21.69 13.32
N LYS A 64 5.43 22.49 13.29
CA LYS A 64 5.72 23.39 14.41
C LYS A 64 4.67 24.50 14.38
N LEU A 65 3.60 24.29 15.14
CA LEU A 65 2.57 25.27 15.41
C LEU A 65 3.20 26.43 16.20
N HIS A 66 3.77 27.43 15.51
CA HIS A 66 4.09 28.71 16.14
C HIS A 66 2.77 29.43 16.42
N ARG A 67 2.26 29.21 17.63
CA ARG A 67 1.13 29.92 18.24
C ARG A 67 1.36 31.44 18.10
N PRO A 68 0.46 32.23 17.51
CA PRO A 68 0.54 33.68 17.65
C PRO A 68 0.30 34.03 19.12
N ARG A 69 1.17 34.87 19.69
CA ARG A 69 0.99 35.40 21.05
C ARG A 69 -0.34 36.18 21.10
N PRO A 70 -1.21 35.96 22.09
CA PRO A 70 -2.39 36.80 22.25
C PRO A 70 -1.96 38.23 22.61
N SER A 71 -2.46 39.19 21.85
CA SER A 71 -2.40 40.61 22.15
C SER A 71 -3.09 40.87 23.49
N ILE A 72 -2.32 41.33 24.48
CA ILE A 72 -2.86 41.85 25.73
C ILE A 72 -2.23 43.24 25.89
N TYR A 73 -2.88 44.25 25.33
CA TYR A 73 -2.84 45.62 25.87
C TYR A 73 -3.79 45.63 27.08
N PRO A 74 -3.45 46.26 28.23
CA PRO A 74 -3.45 47.74 28.41
C PRO A 74 -2.22 48.23 29.23
N SER A 75 -1.89 49.53 29.37
CA SER A 75 -2.67 50.70 29.82
C SER A 75 -2.37 51.99 29.06
#